data_AF-A0A7C2C1K7-F1
#
_entry.id   AF-A0A7C2C1K7-F1
#
_cell.length_a   1.000
_cell.length_b   1.000
_cell.length_c   1.000
_cell.angle_alpha   90.00
_cell.angle_beta   90.00
_cell.angle_gamma   90.00
#
_symmetry.space_group_name_H-M   'P 1'
#
loop_
_entity.id
_entity.type
_entity.pdbx_description
1 polymer ?
#
loop_
_entity_poly.entity_id
_entity_poly.type
_entity_poly.pdbx_seq_one_letter_code
_entity_poly.pdbx_strand_id
1 'polypeptide(L)'
;MGPLAGERLRLRFGAEGRLPVTYREGLQAALYRALPPPLGETLHEHGLVSGPRPLKLFVFSRLLGLRYLREEKAFLAQGELTLYFASALPQVAAALRQGVWERGGLEVHGLFLRLLGLDLEPL
;
A
#
# COMPACT_ATOMS: atom_id res chain seq x y z
N MET A 1 11.89 24.29 -13.12
CA MET A 1 11.19 23.16 -12.47
C MET A 1 12.24 22.32 -11.77
N GLY A 2 12.25 22.31 -10.43
CA GLY A 2 13.17 21.44 -9.68
C GLY A 2 12.82 19.96 -9.89
N PRO A 3 13.74 19.02 -9.62
CA PRO A 3 13.43 17.60 -9.72
C PRO A 3 12.25 17.27 -8.81
N LEU A 4 11.25 16.57 -9.35
CA LEU A 4 10.21 15.92 -8.55
C LEU A 4 10.91 14.80 -7.77
N ALA A 5 11.39 15.10 -6.57
CA ALA A 5 11.92 14.09 -5.66
C ALA A 5 10.75 13.25 -5.17
N GLY A 6 10.51 12.10 -5.80
CA GLY A 6 9.50 11.17 -5.28
C GLY A 6 9.97 10.50 -3.99
N GLU A 7 9.05 9.86 -3.28
CA GLU A 7 9.30 9.25 -1.98
C GLU A 7 8.96 7.76 -2.01
N ARG A 8 9.76 6.96 -1.30
CA ARG A 8 9.46 5.57 -0.98
C ARG A 8 9.21 5.41 0.52
N LEU A 9 8.17 4.65 0.85
CA LEU A 9 7.86 4.21 2.20
C LEU A 9 8.20 2.74 2.32
N ARG A 10 8.89 2.37 3.40
CA ARG A 10 8.99 1.00 3.88
C ARG A 10 8.06 0.84 5.07
N LEU A 11 7.00 0.06 4.87
CA LEU A 11 6.01 -0.25 5.89
C LEU A 11 6.25 -1.67 6.41
N ARG A 12 6.39 -1.82 7.72
CA ARG A 12 6.51 -3.11 8.40
C ARG A 12 5.22 -3.40 9.15
N PHE A 13 4.68 -4.59 8.95
CA PHE A 13 3.43 -5.04 9.54
C PHE A 13 3.60 -6.35 10.30
N GLY A 14 2.82 -6.55 11.35
CA GLY A 14 2.67 -7.82 12.04
C GLY A 14 1.32 -8.42 11.73
N ALA A 15 1.30 -9.69 11.32
CA ALA A 15 0.06 -10.43 11.10
C ALA A 15 0.25 -11.94 11.27
N GLU A 16 -0.83 -12.59 11.71
CA GLU A 16 -0.95 -14.04 11.72
C GLU A 16 -2.28 -14.41 11.08
N GLY A 17 -2.25 -15.14 9.98
CA GLY A 17 -3.46 -15.49 9.25
C GLY A 17 -3.23 -15.85 7.80
N ARG A 18 -4.33 -16.02 7.07
CA ARG A 18 -4.32 -16.42 5.67
C ARG A 18 -4.82 -15.30 4.77
N LEU A 19 -4.21 -15.20 3.60
CA LEU A 19 -4.59 -14.29 2.54
C LEU A 19 -4.83 -15.09 1.26
N PRO A 20 -5.86 -14.77 0.46
CA PRO A 20 -6.10 -15.43 -0.82
C PRO A 20 -4.99 -15.08 -1.83
N VAL A 21 -4.85 -15.84 -2.93
CA VAL A 21 -3.94 -15.44 -4.02
C VAL A 21 -4.26 -14.07 -4.61
N THR A 22 -5.51 -13.64 -4.49
CA THR A 22 -6.04 -12.32 -4.87
C THR A 22 -5.88 -11.27 -3.75
N TYR A 23 -4.92 -11.45 -2.84
CA TYR A 23 -4.74 -10.48 -1.76
C TYR A 23 -4.33 -9.09 -2.27
N ARG A 24 -3.74 -9.01 -3.46
CA ARG A 24 -3.21 -7.78 -4.04
C ARG A 24 -4.31 -6.76 -4.32
N GLU A 25 -5.47 -7.22 -4.77
CA GLU A 25 -6.66 -6.40 -4.98
C GLU A 25 -7.16 -5.82 -3.64
N GLY A 26 -7.22 -6.66 -2.61
CA GLY A 26 -7.59 -6.24 -1.25
C GLY A 26 -6.58 -5.27 -0.65
N LEU A 27 -5.28 -5.49 -0.90
CA LEU A 27 -4.21 -4.59 -0.47
C LEU A 27 -4.31 -3.24 -1.18
N GLN A 28 -4.57 -3.24 -2.48
CA GLN A 28 -4.79 -2.00 -3.23
C GLN A 28 -5.97 -1.21 -2.65
N ALA A 29 -7.09 -1.89 -2.39
CA ALA A 29 -8.25 -1.25 -1.77
C ALA A 29 -7.94 -0.71 -0.36
N ALA A 30 -7.15 -1.44 0.43
CA ALA A 30 -6.71 -1.00 1.75
C ALA A 30 -5.85 0.28 1.68
N LEU A 31 -4.93 0.35 0.72
CA LEU A 31 -4.11 1.54 0.47
C LEU A 31 -4.97 2.74 0.05
N TYR A 32 -5.96 2.55 -0.83
CA TYR A 32 -6.89 3.62 -1.20
C TYR A 32 -7.72 4.11 0.00
N ARG A 33 -8.21 3.20 0.87
CA ARG A 33 -8.93 3.59 2.09
C ARG A 33 -8.04 4.34 3.08
N ALA A 34 -6.75 4.05 3.11
CA ALA A 34 -5.80 4.75 3.96
C ALA A 34 -5.51 6.18 3.47
N LEU A 35 -5.73 6.50 2.19
CA LEU A 35 -5.60 7.87 1.70
C LEU A 35 -6.84 8.71 2.09
N PRO A 36 -6.66 9.98 2.52
CA PRO A 36 -7.79 10.84 2.86
C PRO A 36 -8.61 11.22 1.62
N PRO A 37 -9.94 11.40 1.73
CA PRO A 37 -10.71 12.16 0.74
C PRO A 37 -10.29 13.64 0.82
N PRO A 38 -10.09 14.37 -0.28
CA PRO A 38 -10.39 14.03 -1.66
C PRO A 38 -9.23 13.32 -2.37
N LEU A 39 -8.03 13.10 -1.80
CA LEU A 39 -6.94 12.45 -2.55
C LEU A 39 -7.33 11.07 -3.09
N GLY A 40 -8.14 10.28 -2.40
CA GLY A 40 -8.72 9.05 -2.97
C GLY A 40 -9.62 9.29 -4.20
N GLU A 41 -10.41 10.37 -4.18
CA GLU A 41 -11.31 10.81 -5.27
C GLU A 41 -10.55 11.56 -6.36
N THR A 42 -9.69 12.52 -6.06
CA THR A 42 -8.71 13.19 -6.92
C THR A 42 -7.70 12.22 -7.53
N LEU A 43 -7.34 11.09 -6.90
CA LEU A 43 -6.56 10.03 -7.57
C LEU A 43 -7.42 9.23 -8.55
N HIS A 44 -8.74 9.18 -8.31
CA HIS A 44 -9.73 8.58 -9.21
C HIS A 44 -10.09 9.52 -10.38
N GLU A 45 -10.21 10.82 -10.11
CA GLU A 45 -10.63 11.88 -11.03
C GLU A 45 -9.44 12.55 -11.72
N HIS A 46 -8.39 12.90 -10.98
CA HIS A 46 -7.10 13.40 -11.47
C HIS A 46 -6.08 12.27 -11.54
N GLY A 47 -6.43 11.18 -12.22
CA GLY A 47 -5.43 10.73 -13.17
C GLY A 47 -5.02 11.98 -13.97
N LEU A 48 -3.75 12.16 -14.26
CA LEU A 48 -3.34 13.07 -15.34
C LEU A 48 -3.90 12.50 -16.65
N VAL A 49 -5.23 12.52 -16.82
CA VAL A 49 -5.98 11.82 -17.86
C VAL A 49 -6.20 12.80 -18.99
N SER A 50 -5.13 13.02 -19.75
CA SER A 50 -5.29 13.16 -21.19
C SER A 50 -4.99 11.78 -21.79
N GLY A 51 -5.97 10.87 -21.76
CA GLY A 51 -5.85 9.56 -22.43
C GLY A 51 -6.62 8.38 -21.81
N PRO A 52 -6.79 7.25 -22.52
CA PRO A 52 -7.65 6.12 -22.14
C PRO A 52 -7.12 5.24 -20.99
N ARG A 53 -6.07 5.66 -20.27
CA ARG A 53 -5.44 4.87 -19.20
C ARG A 53 -5.10 5.78 -18.01
N PRO A 54 -5.78 5.66 -16.85
CA PRO A 54 -5.50 6.51 -15.70
C PRO A 54 -4.07 6.25 -15.20
N LEU A 55 -3.31 7.32 -15.02
CA LEU A 55 -1.96 7.28 -14.49
C LEU A 55 -2.03 6.91 -13.00
N LYS A 56 -1.52 5.74 -12.61
CA LYS A 56 -1.37 5.38 -11.19
C LYS A 56 -0.28 6.27 -10.59
N LEU A 57 -0.65 7.19 -9.69
CA LEU A 57 0.31 8.11 -9.06
C LEU A 57 1.23 7.45 -8.03
N PHE A 58 1.07 6.14 -7.80
CA PHE A 58 1.94 5.34 -6.94
C PHE A 58 2.09 3.90 -7.45
N VAL A 59 3.13 3.23 -6.95
CA VAL A 59 3.37 1.79 -7.10
C VAL A 59 3.62 1.16 -5.73
N PHE A 60 3.40 -0.15 -5.62
CA PHE A 60 3.65 -0.88 -4.39
C PHE A 60 4.12 -2.31 -4.66
N SER A 61 4.91 -2.87 -3.75
CA SER A 61 5.44 -4.23 -3.84
C SER A 61 4.37 -5.30 -3.56
N ARG A 62 4.73 -6.57 -3.69
CA ARG A 62 4.03 -7.63 -2.94
C ARG A 62 4.30 -7.47 -1.45
N LEU A 63 3.47 -8.07 -0.60
CA LEU A 63 3.83 -8.26 0.80
C LEU A 63 4.96 -9.27 0.87
N LEU A 64 6.13 -8.82 1.31
CA LEU A 64 7.30 -9.67 1.54
C LEU A 64 7.15 -10.35 2.91
N GLY A 65 7.59 -11.60 3.02
CA GLY A 65 7.40 -12.42 4.23
C GLY A 65 6.20 -13.37 4.16
N LEU A 66 5.36 -13.28 3.13
CA LEU A 66 4.30 -14.26 2.90
C LEU A 66 4.84 -15.61 2.42
N ARG A 67 4.35 -16.71 3.01
CA ARG A 67 4.64 -18.07 2.56
C ARG A 67 3.49 -18.61 1.71
N TYR A 68 3.75 -19.03 0.48
CA TYR A 68 2.73 -19.65 -0.35
C TYR A 68 2.41 -21.08 0.13
N LEU A 69 1.14 -21.36 0.35
CA LEU A 69 0.61 -22.68 0.69
C LEU A 69 -0.07 -23.28 -0.55
N ARG A 70 0.62 -24.21 -1.21
CA ARG A 70 0.17 -24.79 -2.50
C ARG A 70 -1.17 -25.51 -2.39
N GLU A 71 -1.35 -26.32 -1.35
CA GLU A 71 -2.55 -27.15 -1.14
C GLU A 71 -3.80 -26.28 -0.92
N GLU A 72 -3.63 -25.17 -0.20
CA GLU A 72 -4.72 -24.27 0.16
C GLU A 72 -4.96 -23.15 -0.88
N LYS A 73 -4.08 -23.03 -1.90
CA LYS A 73 -4.04 -21.89 -2.83
C LYS A 73 -4.13 -20.55 -2.09
N ALA A 74 -3.30 -20.39 -1.06
CA ALA A 74 -3.31 -19.24 -0.18
C ALA A 74 -1.89 -18.79 0.18
N PHE A 75 -1.78 -17.60 0.76
CA PHE A 75 -0.56 -17.11 1.39
C PHE A 75 -0.75 -17.09 2.92
N LEU A 76 0.23 -17.60 3.64
CA LEU A 76 0.32 -17.53 5.08
C LEU A 76 1.12 -16.28 5.48
N ALA A 77 0.50 -15.43 6.29
CA ALA A 77 1.17 -14.41 7.08
C ALA A 77 1.51 -15.01 8.45
N GLN A 78 2.79 -14.97 8.82
CA GLN A 78 3.27 -15.48 10.09
C GLN A 78 4.44 -14.61 10.57
N GLY A 79 4.12 -13.51 11.26
CA GLY A 79 5.10 -12.57 11.81
C GLY A 79 5.21 -11.27 11.00
N GLU A 80 6.43 -10.78 10.83
CA GLU A 80 6.68 -9.49 10.16
C GLU A 80 6.53 -9.61 8.63
N LEU A 81 5.76 -8.69 8.06
CA LEU A 81 5.60 -8.49 6.62
C LEU A 81 6.13 -7.11 6.25
N THR A 82 6.78 -7.00 5.09
CA THR A 82 7.22 -5.71 4.54
C THR A 82 6.45 -5.35 3.28
N LEU A 83 5.99 -4.10 3.20
CA LEU A 83 5.43 -3.48 2.01
C LEU A 83 6.27 -2.25 1.64
N TYR A 84 6.71 -2.19 0.40
CA TYR A 84 7.25 -0.95 -0.17
C TYR A 84 6.14 -0.24 -0.94
N PHE A 85 6.01 1.05 -0.71
CA PHE A 85 5.13 1.95 -1.46
C PHE A 85 5.96 3.11 -1.99
N ALA A 86 5.76 3.51 -3.24
CA ALA A 86 6.49 4.62 -3.85
C ALA A 86 5.56 5.51 -4.66
N SER A 87 5.82 6.82 -4.63
CA SER A 87 5.07 7.83 -5.38
C SER A 87 6.02 8.89 -5.92
N ALA A 88 5.77 9.34 -7.15
CA ALA A 88 6.44 10.51 -7.72
C ALA A 88 5.93 11.84 -7.11
N LEU A 89 4.83 11.77 -6.36
CA LEU A 89 4.19 12.87 -5.65
C LEU A 89 4.41 12.68 -4.13
N PRO A 90 5.29 13.45 -3.49
CA PRO A 90 5.55 13.37 -2.04
C PRO A 90 4.28 13.47 -1.19
N GLN A 91 3.33 14.30 -1.59
CA GLN A 91 2.06 14.47 -0.88
C GLN A 91 1.24 13.16 -0.82
N VAL A 92 1.37 12.27 -1.81
CA VAL A 92 0.68 10.97 -1.80
C VAL A 92 1.35 10.01 -0.81
N ALA A 93 2.68 9.99 -0.77
CA ALA A 93 3.42 9.19 0.21
C ALA A 93 3.16 9.70 1.64
N ALA A 94 3.24 11.01 1.86
CA ALA A 94 2.92 11.63 3.14
C ALA A 94 1.49 11.34 3.60
N ALA A 95 0.50 11.44 2.70
CA ALA A 95 -0.89 11.14 3.00
C ALA A 95 -1.11 9.67 3.35
N LEU A 96 -0.49 8.75 2.61
CA LEU A 96 -0.58 7.32 2.94
C LEU A 96 0.04 7.03 4.30
N ARG A 97 1.23 7.58 4.56
CA ARG A 97 1.93 7.44 5.84
C ARG A 97 1.04 7.87 7.00
N GLN A 98 0.42 9.05 6.89
CA GLN A 98 -0.49 9.55 7.91
C GLN A 98 -1.69 8.63 8.10
N GLY A 99 -2.36 8.23 7.03
CA GLY A 99 -3.57 7.42 7.14
C GLY A 99 -3.33 5.99 7.63
N VAL A 100 -2.20 5.37 7.29
CA VAL A 100 -1.82 4.05 7.86
C VAL A 100 -1.50 4.19 9.35
N TRP A 101 -0.82 5.27 9.75
CA TRP A 101 -0.50 5.55 11.16
C TRP A 101 -1.76 5.74 12.00
N GLU A 102 -2.68 6.59 11.56
CA GLU A 102 -3.96 6.87 12.26
C GLU A 102 -4.83 5.62 12.42
N ARG A 103 -4.82 4.73 11.42
CA ARG A 103 -5.54 3.45 11.45
C ARG A 103 -4.81 2.37 12.22
N GLY A 104 -3.54 2.57 12.58
CA GLY A 104 -2.68 1.59 13.22
C GLY A 104 -2.33 0.38 12.34
N GLY A 105 -2.58 0.43 11.03
CA GLY A 105 -2.44 -0.71 10.14
C GLY A 105 -3.30 -0.66 8.88
N LEU A 106 -3.43 -1.82 8.22
CA LEU A 106 -4.22 -2.02 7.00
C LEU A 106 -5.08 -3.26 7.11
N GLU A 107 -6.35 -3.18 6.69
CA GLU A 107 -7.22 -4.36 6.60
C GLU A 107 -7.25 -4.90 5.16
N VAL A 108 -6.78 -6.14 4.99
CA VAL A 108 -6.64 -6.80 3.69
C VAL A 108 -7.42 -8.11 3.73
N HIS A 109 -8.52 -8.21 2.98
CA HIS A 109 -9.39 -9.40 2.95
C HIS A 109 -9.79 -9.89 4.36
N GLY A 110 -10.17 -8.96 5.25
CA GLY A 110 -10.55 -9.26 6.64
C GLY A 110 -9.39 -9.60 7.57
N LEU A 111 -8.15 -9.69 7.06
CA LEU A 111 -6.95 -9.81 7.89
C LEU A 111 -6.40 -8.42 8.20
N PHE A 112 -6.33 -8.06 9.48
CA PHE A 112 -5.71 -6.81 9.92
C PHE A 112 -4.19 -6.96 10.02
N LEU A 113 -3.47 -6.16 9.22
CA LEU A 113 -2.03 -6.03 9.23
C LEU A 113 -1.65 -4.88 10.16
N ARG A 114 -1.22 -5.18 11.39
CA ARG A 114 -0.86 -4.17 12.40
C ARG A 114 0.43 -3.48 12.00
N LEU A 115 0.46 -2.14 12.00
CA LEU A 115 1.68 -1.38 11.75
C LEU A 115 2.69 -1.62 12.89
N LEU A 116 3.91 -2.01 12.54
CA LEU A 116 5.05 -2.18 13.45
C LEU A 116 6.11 -1.10 13.27
N GLY A 117 6.24 -0.57 12.05
CA GLY A 117 7.22 0.45 11.74
C GLY A 117 7.00 1.07 10.37
N LEU A 118 7.50 2.28 10.20
CA LEU A 118 7.39 3.05 8.98
C LEU A 118 8.65 3.89 8.80
N ASP A 119 9.34 3.67 7.68
CA ASP A 119 10.58 4.37 7.35
C ASP A 119 10.43 5.09 5.99
N LEU A 120 10.99 6.29 5.88
CA LEU A 120 11.10 7.04 4.63
C LEU A 120 12.44 6.71 3.96
N GLU A 121 12.37 6.36 2.69
CA GLU A 121 13.54 6.08 1.86
C GLU A 121 13.52 6.98 0.61
N PRO A 122 14.65 7.63 0.26
CA PRO A 122 14.74 8.33 -1.02
C PRO A 122 14.61 7.34 -2.18
N LEU A 123 14.00 7.80 -3.29
CA LEU A 123 13.90 7.03 -4.54
C LEU A 123 15.22 6.97 -5.30
#